data_AF-A0A132NHQ7-F1
#
_entry.id   AF-A0A132NHQ7-F1
#
_cell.length_a   1.000
_cell.length_b   1.000
_cell.length_c   1.000
_cell.angle_alpha   90.00
_cell.angle_beta   90.00
_cell.angle_gamma   90.00
#
_symmetry.space_group_name_H-M   'P 1'
#
loop_
_entity.id
_entity.type
_entity.pdbx_description
1 polymer ?
#
loop_
_entity_poly.entity_id
_entity_poly.type
_entity_poly.pdbx_seq_one_letter_code
_entity_poly.pdbx_strand_id
1 'polypeptide(L)' 'MRADVHQHLWPTPFVEALRERAEPPRLVGWTLLLAGEPDYEVDPADHDVARRAELVRADGLDLALVSLSSPLGV' A
#
# COMPACT_ATOMS: atom_id res chain seq x y z
N MET A 1 3.05 -1.69 25.43
CA MET A 1 3.23 -1.92 24.00
C MET A 1 2.33 -0.96 23.25
N ARG A 2 2.89 -0.07 22.42
CA ARG A 2 2.15 0.84 21.54
C ARG A 2 2.17 0.27 20.13
N ALA A 3 1.00 0.11 19.53
CA ALA A 3 0.87 -0.45 18.20
C ALA A 3 0.18 0.53 17.25
N ASP A 4 0.71 0.66 16.05
CA ASP A 4 -0.05 1.18 14.91
C ASP A 4 -0.95 0.07 14.37
N VAL A 5 -2.24 0.36 14.23
CA VAL A 5 -3.23 -0.59 13.69
C VAL A 5 -3.79 -0.14 12.34
N HIS A 6 -3.25 0.95 11.78
CA HIS A 6 -3.75 1.59 10.58
C HIS A 6 -2.61 1.86 9.59
N GLN A 7 -1.87 0.81 9.25
CA GLN A 7 -0.88 0.84 8.17
C GLN A 7 -1.35 -0.01 7.01
N HIS A 8 -1.09 0.48 5.79
CA HIS A 8 -1.35 -0.26 4.58
C HIS A 8 -0.06 -0.63 3.85
N LEU A 9 0.02 -1.86 3.37
CA LEU A 9 1.16 -2.34 2.60
C LEU A 9 0.70 -3.26 1.47
N TRP A 10 1.27 -3.07 0.28
CA TRP A 10 0.98 -3.91 -0.89
C TRP A 10 2.16 -4.85 -1.13
N PRO A 11 2.01 -6.16 -0.91
CA PRO A 11 3.09 -7.12 -1.17
C PRO A 11 3.32 -7.25 -2.69
N THR A 12 4.52 -7.64 -3.10
CA THR A 12 4.91 -7.76 -4.51
C THR A 12 3.89 -8.54 -5.36
N PRO A 13 3.37 -9.72 -4.95
CA PRO A 13 2.40 -10.45 -5.76
C PRO A 13 1.09 -9.68 -5.99
N PHE A 14 0.68 -8.83 -5.04
CA PHE A 14 -0.51 -8.01 -5.18
C PHE A 14 -0.29 -6.86 -6.17
N VAL A 15 0.88 -6.22 -6.12
CA VAL A 15 1.27 -5.18 -7.09
C VAL A 15 1.34 -5.77 -8.51
N GLU A 16 1.89 -6.96 -8.67
CA GLU A 16 1.94 -7.69 -9.94
C GLU A 16 0.52 -7.98 -10.45
N ALA A 17 -0.37 -8.49 -9.59
CA ALA A 17 -1.76 -8.74 -9.97
C ALA A 17 -2.48 -7.46 -10.41
N LEU A 18 -2.25 -6.31 -9.77
CA LEU A 18 -2.82 -5.02 -10.21
C LEU A 18 -2.31 -4.59 -11.59
N ARG A 19 -1.06 -4.93 -11.95
CA ARG A 19 -0.47 -4.60 -13.27
C ARG A 19 -1.00 -5.47 -14.40
N GLU A 20 -1.31 -6.73 -14.10
CA GLU A 20 -1.85 -7.68 -15.08
C GLU A 20 -3.30 -7.38 -15.48
N ARG A 21 -4.02 -6.59 -14.68
CA ARG A 21 -5.42 -6.24 -14.94
C ARG A 21 -5.56 -5.32 -16.15
N ALA A 22 -6.61 -5.56 -16.94
CA ALA A 22 -7.00 -4.71 -18.06
C ALA A 22 -7.93 -3.56 -17.63
N GLU A 23 -8.69 -3.73 -16.55
CA GLU A 23 -9.68 -2.77 -16.04
C GLU A 23 -9.40 -2.38 -14.58
N PRO A 24 -9.79 -1.16 -14.14
CA PRO A 24 -9.68 -0.73 -12.75
C PRO A 24 -10.28 -1.71 -11.71
N PRO A 25 -9.76 -1.76 -10.47
CA PRO A 25 -8.50 -1.13 -10.03
C PRO A 25 -7.30 -1.74 -10.76
N ARG A 26 -6.42 -0.92 -11.35
CA ARG A 26 -5.22 -1.42 -12.03
C ARG A 26 -4.06 -0.44 -11.88
N LEU A 27 -2.84 -0.96 -12.00
CA LEU A 27 -1.62 -0.16 -11.89
C LEU A 27 -0.92 -0.07 -13.25
N VAL A 28 -0.61 1.15 -13.69
CA VAL A 28 0.23 1.41 -14.87
C VAL A 28 1.52 2.07 -14.37
N GLY A 29 2.63 1.32 -14.35
CA GLY A 29 3.82 1.75 -13.62
C GLY A 29 3.52 1.81 -12.12
N TRP A 30 3.43 3.03 -11.57
CA TRP A 30 2.99 3.33 -10.20
C TRP A 30 1.77 4.28 -10.15
N THR A 31 1.17 4.57 -11.30
CA THR A 31 -0.10 5.28 -11.37
C THR A 31 -1.25 4.29 -11.16
N LEU A 32 -2.03 4.48 -10.10
CA LEU A 32 -3.23 3.72 -9.78
C LEU A 32 -4.44 4.31 -10.49
N LEU A 33 -5.11 3.48 -11.28
CA LEU A 33 -6.36 3.81 -11.95
C LEU A 33 -7.54 3.19 -11.21
N LEU A 34 -8.47 4.02 -10.77
CA LEU A 34 -9.71 3.65 -10.09
C LEU A 34 -10.93 4.12 -10.90
N ALA A 35 -12.04 3.39 -10.80
CA ALA A 35 -13.26 3.79 -11.47
C ALA A 35 -13.94 4.93 -10.70
N GLY A 36 -14.11 6.10 -11.34
CA GLY A 36 -14.80 7.24 -10.74
C GLY A 36 -13.95 8.13 -9.84
N GLU A 37 -12.65 7.85 -9.73
CA GLU A 37 -11.68 8.69 -9.01
C GLU A 37 -10.56 9.15 -9.96
N PRO A 38 -9.91 10.30 -9.69
CA PRO A 38 -8.73 10.71 -10.43
C PRO A 38 -7.58 9.70 -10.31
N ASP A 39 -6.73 9.66 -11.31
CA ASP A 39 -5.47 8.90 -11.28
C ASP A 39 -4.64 9.30 -10.06
N TYR A 40 -4.11 8.30 -9.35
CA TYR A 40 -3.33 8.51 -8.14
C TYR A 40 -1.92 7.96 -8.30
N GLU A 41 -0.91 8.80 -8.06
CA GLU A 41 0.48 8.36 -8.10
C GLU A 41 0.87 7.72 -6.76
N VAL A 42 1.14 6.43 -6.78
CA VAL A 42 1.54 5.66 -5.60
C VAL A 42 3.05 5.75 -5.43
N ASP A 43 3.52 6.10 -4.23
CA ASP A 43 4.96 6.01 -3.95
C ASP A 43 5.35 4.55 -3.67
N PRO A 44 6.24 3.92 -4.47
CA PRO A 44 6.76 2.58 -4.17
C PRO A 44 7.34 2.45 -2.75
N ALA A 45 7.94 3.52 -2.22
CA ALA A 45 8.58 3.51 -0.91
C ALA A 45 7.57 3.32 0.22
N ASP A 46 6.29 3.64 0.00
CA ASP A 46 5.21 3.39 0.97
C ASP A 46 4.90 1.90 1.14
N HIS A 47 5.42 1.04 0.26
CA HIS A 47 5.25 -0.40 0.32
C HIS A 47 6.56 -1.16 0.62
N ASP A 48 7.63 -0.44 1.00
CA ASP A 48 8.87 -1.03 1.50
C ASP A 48 8.74 -1.39 2.99
N VAL A 49 8.89 -2.69 3.29
CA VAL A 49 8.75 -3.23 4.66
C VAL A 49 9.83 -2.70 5.60
N ALA A 50 11.08 -2.57 5.14
CA ALA A 50 12.19 -2.11 5.97
C ALA A 50 12.02 -0.64 6.34
N ARG A 51 11.66 0.19 5.36
CA ARG A 51 11.34 1.60 5.57
C ARG A 51 10.16 1.78 6.52
N ARG A 52 9.10 0.97 6.37
CA ARG A 52 7.95 0.99 7.31
C ARG A 52 8.39 0.62 8.73
N ALA A 53 9.23 -0.40 8.90
CA ALA A 53 9.76 -0.78 10.21
C ALA A 53 10.68 0.28 10.83
N GLU A 54 11.38 1.08 10.01
CA GLU A 54 12.13 2.25 10.48
C GLU A 54 11.21 3.36 10.99
N LEU A 55 10.14 3.67 10.27
CA LEU A 55 9.16 4.70 10.66
C LEU A 55 8.47 4.33 11.99
N VAL A 56 8.03 3.08 12.14
CA VAL A 56 7.42 2.58 13.40
C VAL A 56 8.35 2.81 14.60
N ARG A 57 9.65 2.53 14.42
CA ARG A 57 10.65 2.76 15.48
C ARG A 57 10.89 4.24 15.73
N ALA A 58 10.96 5.05 14.67
CA ALA A 58 11.14 6.50 14.78
C ALA A 58 9.97 7.17 15.52
N ASP A 59 8.76 6.65 15.35
CA ASP A 59 7.54 7.12 16.01
C ASP A 59 7.39 6.60 17.46
N GLY A 60 8.35 5.82 17.96
CA GLY A 60 8.33 5.26 19.31
C GLY A 60 7.25 4.21 19.52
N LEU A 61 6.87 3.50 18.45
CA LEU A 61 5.93 2.38 18.47
C LEU A 61 6.68 1.04 18.48
N ASP A 62 6.05 0.03 19.07
CA ASP A 62 6.64 -1.30 19.23
C ASP A 62 6.22 -2.26 18.10
N LEU A 63 5.09 -1.99 17.46
CA LEU A 63 4.43 -2.88 16.50
C LEU A 63 3.62 -2.07 15.49
N ALA A 64 3.58 -2.54 14.24
CA ALA A 64 2.57 -2.16 13.27
C ALA A 64 1.81 -3.38 12.79
N LEU A 65 0.48 -3.31 12.80
CA LEU A 65 -0.40 -4.25 12.12
C LEU A 65 -0.71 -3.66 10.75
N VAL A 66 -0.43 -4.42 9.70
CA VAL A 66 -0.64 -4.01 8.31
C VAL A 66 -1.87 -4.69 7.73
N SER A 67 -2.61 -3.95 6.90
CA SER A 67 -3.75 -4.45 6.13
C SER A 67 -3.61 -4.06 4.66
N LEU A 68 -4.37 -4.72 3.78
CA LEU A 68 -4.52 -4.24 2.41
C LEU A 68 -5.34 -2.94 2.42
N SER A 69 -5.07 -2.04 1.46
CA SER A 69 -5.79 -0.77 1.36
C SER A 69 -7.24 -0.99 0.92
N SER A 70 -8.17 -0.36 1.65
CA SER A 70 -9.61 -0.41 1.40
C SER A 70 -10.11 0.11 0.05
N PRO A 71 -9.48 1.08 -0.65
CA PRO A 71 -9.99 1.59 -1.94
C PRO A 71 -9.95 0.52 -3.05
N LEU A 72 -9.24 -0.58 -2.84
CA LEU A 72 -9.04 -1.62 -3.84
C LEU A 72 -10.13 -2.70 -3.81
N GLY A 73 -11.07 -2.62 -2.86
CA GLY A 73 -12.21 -3.55 -2.75
C GLY A 73 -11.83 -4.98 -2.35
N VAL A 74 -10.71 -5.14 -1.63
CA VAL A 74 -10.17 -6.42 -1.11
C VAL A 74 -10.21 -6.49 0.42
#